data_AF-A0A523R9A5-F1
#
_entry.id   AF-A0A523R9A5-F1
#
_cell.length_a   1.000
_cell.length_b   1.000
_cell.length_c   1.000
_cell.angle_alpha   90.00
_cell.angle_beta   90.00
_cell.angle_gamma   90.00
#
_symmetry.space_group_name_H-M   'P 1'
#
loop_
_entity.id
_entity.type
_entity.pdbx_description
1 polymer ?
#
loop_
_entity_poly.entity_id
_entity_poly.type
_entity_poly.pdbx_seq_one_letter_code
_entity_poly.pdbx_strand_id
1 'polypeptide(L)'
;MKKEKCSKAVIKYLSNLGIFLSIISLSLAILYFIFPVNSLLYDILGYTLIVTWFLNAALVYFTDIYLNKNFHIGKRINRISYYYLALFIASILLMVFGVIFSAFIISGILLVLGNIMIISGFLITILYGFHFCIVIFTNLNNRGVWNFE
;
A
#
# COMPACT_ATOMS: atom_id res chain seq x y z
N MET A 1 13.88 20.93 18.33
CA MET A 1 13.01 20.31 19.36
C MET A 1 11.51 20.19 19.03
N LYS A 2 10.75 21.26 18.75
CA LYS A 2 9.28 21.16 18.51
C LYS A 2 8.92 20.57 17.13
N LYS A 3 9.73 20.88 16.11
CA LYS A 3 9.57 20.41 14.71
C LYS A 3 9.88 18.91 14.57
N GLU A 4 10.97 18.43 15.18
CA GLU A 4 11.36 17.01 15.26
C GLU A 4 10.27 16.10 15.85
N LYS A 5 9.71 16.49 17.00
CA LYS A 5 8.65 15.71 17.66
C LYS A 5 7.40 15.63 16.79
N CYS A 6 7.09 16.70 16.05
CA CYS A 6 5.96 16.75 15.13
C CYS A 6 6.17 15.80 13.95
N SER A 7 7.30 15.86 13.25
CA SER A 7 7.58 14.99 12.09
C SER A 7 7.58 13.51 12.47
N LYS A 8 8.21 13.14 13.59
CA LYS A 8 8.21 11.75 14.06
C LYS A 8 6.80 11.27 14.42
N ALA A 9 5.99 12.12 15.07
CA ALA A 9 4.61 11.77 15.42
C ALA A 9 3.74 11.57 14.17
N VAL A 10 3.92 12.40 13.13
CA VAL A 10 3.20 12.28 11.85
C VAL A 10 3.55 10.95 11.16
N ILE A 11 4.83 10.62 11.02
CA ILE A 11 5.24 9.33 10.40
C ILE A 11 4.69 8.15 11.20
N LYS A 12 4.72 8.23 12.54
CA LYS A 12 4.12 7.19 13.41
C LYS A 12 2.63 7.03 13.13
N TYR A 13 1.89 8.13 13.10
CA TYR A 13 0.46 8.12 12.86
C TYR A 13 0.12 7.54 11.48
N LEU A 14 0.81 8.00 10.43
CA LEU A 14 0.63 7.51 9.07
C LEU A 14 0.93 6.01 8.96
N SER A 15 2.04 5.54 9.56
CA SER A 15 2.40 4.11 9.55
C SER A 15 1.37 3.24 10.27
N ASN A 16 0.86 3.68 11.42
CA ASN A 16 -0.20 2.97 12.15
C ASN A 16 -1.51 2.93 11.38
N LEU A 17 -1.90 4.06 10.79
CA LEU A 17 -3.13 4.16 10.03
C LEU A 17 -3.05 3.32 8.75
N GLY A 18 -1.90 3.31 8.07
CA GLY A 18 -1.63 2.43 6.93
C GLY A 18 -1.67 0.94 7.29
N ILE A 19 -1.10 0.55 8.44
CA ILE A 19 -1.22 -0.83 8.97
C ILE A 19 -2.69 -1.19 9.19
N PHE A 20 -3.43 -0.35 9.91
CA PHE A 20 -4.83 -0.58 10.24
C PHE A 20 -5.71 -0.72 9.00
N LEU A 21 -5.58 0.21 8.04
CA LEU A 21 -6.33 0.14 6.79
C LEU A 21 -5.95 -1.05 5.93
N SER A 22 -4.68 -1.46 5.93
CA SER A 22 -4.26 -2.66 5.19
C SER A 22 -4.87 -3.93 5.78
N ILE A 23 -4.96 -4.04 7.10
CA ILE A 23 -5.65 -5.15 7.78
C ILE A 23 -7.13 -5.16 7.41
N ILE A 24 -7.82 -4.03 7.52
CA ILE A 24 -9.23 -3.91 7.11
C ILE A 24 -9.41 -4.31 5.64
N SER A 25 -8.55 -3.79 4.76
CA SER A 25 -8.63 -4.06 3.32
C SER A 25 -8.42 -5.54 3.03
N LEU A 26 -7.50 -6.21 3.74
CA LEU A 26 -7.29 -7.66 3.63
C LEU A 26 -8.52 -8.45 4.10
N SER A 27 -9.11 -8.07 5.23
CA SER A 27 -10.33 -8.71 5.75
C SER A 27 -11.49 -8.55 4.77
N LEU A 28 -11.68 -7.35 4.22
CA LEU A 28 -12.70 -7.08 3.21
C LEU A 28 -12.41 -7.84 1.89
N ALA A 29 -11.13 -8.02 1.51
CA ALA A 29 -10.72 -8.85 0.37
C ALA A 29 -11.14 -10.31 0.52
N ILE A 30 -11.12 -10.85 1.73
CA ILE A 30 -11.55 -12.22 1.99
C ILE A 30 -13.08 -12.29 1.88
N LEU A 31 -13.79 -11.30 2.43
CA LEU A 31 -15.25 -11.21 2.31
C LEU A 31 -15.70 -11.06 0.85
N TYR A 32 -14.90 -10.40 0.01
CA TYR A 32 -15.14 -10.25 -1.42
C TYR A 32 -15.34 -11.60 -2.14
N PHE A 33 -14.66 -12.66 -1.74
CA PHE A 33 -14.84 -14.00 -2.34
C PHE A 33 -16.15 -14.68 -1.94
N ILE A 34 -16.84 -14.17 -0.92
CA ILE A 34 -18.02 -14.78 -0.32
C ILE A 34 -19.30 -14.05 -0.77
N PHE A 35 -19.20 -12.75 -1.09
CA PHE A 35 -20.35 -11.89 -1.43
C PHE A 35 -20.39 -11.47 -2.91
N PRO A 36 -21.59 -11.30 -3.49
CA PRO A 36 -21.74 -10.92 -4.89
C PRO A 36 -21.21 -9.50 -5.19
N VAL A 37 -20.68 -9.35 -6.40
CA VAL A 37 -19.95 -8.18 -6.97
C VAL A 37 -20.74 -6.86 -6.88
N ASN A 38 -22.07 -6.90 -6.89
CA ASN A 38 -22.92 -5.70 -6.88
C ASN A 38 -23.30 -5.20 -5.47
N SER A 39 -22.53 -5.55 -4.44
CA SER A 39 -22.81 -5.11 -3.07
C SER A 39 -22.09 -3.79 -2.76
N LEU A 40 -22.67 -2.97 -1.88
CA LEU A 40 -22.10 -1.71 -1.39
C LEU A 40 -20.68 -1.88 -0.78
N LEU A 41 -20.32 -3.10 -0.39
CA LEU A 41 -18.97 -3.47 0.05
C LEU A 41 -17.90 -3.23 -1.03
N TYR A 42 -18.27 -3.34 -2.31
CA TYR A 42 -17.36 -3.15 -3.44
C TYR A 42 -16.88 -1.69 -3.54
N ASP A 43 -17.80 -0.75 -3.35
CA ASP A 43 -17.47 0.68 -3.34
C ASP A 43 -16.60 1.04 -2.13
N ILE A 44 -16.97 0.53 -0.94
CA ILE A 44 -16.18 0.72 0.28
C ILE A 44 -14.75 0.22 0.10
N LEU A 45 -14.58 -0.96 -0.52
CA LEU A 45 -13.29 -1.56 -0.84
C LEU A 45 -12.45 -0.69 -1.79
N GLY A 46 -13.07 -0.15 -2.83
CA GLY A 46 -12.41 0.76 -3.76
C GLY A 46 -11.92 2.02 -3.04
N TYR A 47 -12.76 2.64 -2.22
CA TYR A 47 -12.41 3.85 -1.46
C TYR A 47 -11.31 3.59 -0.43
N THR A 48 -11.36 2.48 0.32
CA THR A 48 -10.31 2.16 1.29
C THR A 48 -8.96 1.93 0.62
N LEU A 49 -8.94 1.30 -0.57
CA LEU A 49 -7.71 1.13 -1.34
C LEU A 49 -7.12 2.47 -1.79
N ILE A 50 -7.96 3.38 -2.30
CA ILE A 50 -7.52 4.72 -2.71
C ILE A 50 -6.94 5.50 -1.51
N VAL A 51 -7.62 5.47 -0.36
CA VAL A 51 -7.12 6.13 0.86
C VAL A 51 -5.80 5.52 1.32
N THR A 52 -5.69 4.19 1.32
CA THR A 52 -4.47 3.46 1.68
C THR A 52 -3.31 3.84 0.75
N TRP A 53 -3.59 4.02 -0.54
CA TRP A 53 -2.60 4.50 -1.49
C TRP A 53 -2.08 5.89 -1.13
N PHE A 54 -2.96 6.87 -0.91
CA PHE A 54 -2.52 8.23 -0.56
C PHE A 54 -1.67 8.26 0.71
N LEU A 55 -2.00 7.44 1.70
CA LEU A 55 -1.22 7.32 2.94
C LEU A 55 0.17 6.75 2.71
N ASN A 56 0.27 5.68 1.91
CA ASN A 56 1.56 5.09 1.58
C ASN A 56 2.40 6.03 0.71
N ALA A 57 1.79 6.78 -0.22
CA ALA A 57 2.46 7.81 -0.99
C ALA A 57 2.98 8.93 -0.09
N ALA A 58 2.20 9.38 0.90
CA ALA A 58 2.64 10.34 1.91
C ALA A 58 3.81 9.78 2.74
N LEU A 59 3.76 8.50 3.14
CA LEU A 59 4.88 7.84 3.82
C LEU A 59 6.14 7.80 2.96
N VAL A 60 6.03 7.51 1.66
CA VAL A 60 7.18 7.56 0.75
C VAL A 60 7.78 8.96 0.71
N TYR A 61 6.95 10.00 0.60
CA TYR A 61 7.40 11.40 0.63
C TYR A 61 8.16 11.73 1.92
N PHE A 62 7.61 11.39 3.09
CA PHE A 62 8.29 11.61 4.37
C PHE A 62 9.58 10.78 4.50
N THR A 63 9.59 9.57 3.94
CA THR A 63 10.77 8.71 3.93
C THR A 63 11.87 9.31 3.07
N ASP A 64 11.56 9.92 1.93
CA ASP A 64 12.59 10.56 1.10
C ASP A 64 13.26 11.76 1.80
N ILE A 65 12.48 12.53 2.56
CA ILE A 65 12.94 13.74 3.27
C ILE A 65 13.76 13.40 4.52
N TYR A 66 13.24 12.53 5.38
CA TYR A 66 13.77 12.37 6.75
C TYR A 66 14.65 11.13 6.93
N LEU A 67 14.76 10.24 5.95
CA LEU A 67 15.53 9.01 6.10
C LEU A 67 17.04 9.25 5.91
N ASN A 68 17.84 8.74 6.84
CA ASN A 68 19.29 8.71 6.70
C ASN A 68 19.72 7.63 5.70
N LYS A 69 19.88 8.00 4.44
CA LYS A 69 20.30 7.12 3.34
C LYS A 69 21.75 6.61 3.47
N ASN A 70 22.53 7.08 4.44
CA ASN A 70 23.89 6.59 4.68
C ASN A 70 23.92 5.40 5.65
N PHE A 71 22.93 5.32 6.55
CA PHE A 71 22.83 4.24 7.52
C PHE A 71 22.31 2.95 6.87
N HIS A 72 22.84 1.78 7.26
CA HIS A 72 22.53 0.49 6.62
C HIS A 72 21.01 0.20 6.60
N ILE A 73 20.32 0.44 7.72
CA ILE A 73 18.87 0.25 7.81
C ILE A 73 18.14 1.31 6.97
N GLY A 74 18.60 2.56 6.95
CA GLY A 74 18.03 3.60 6.09
C GLY A 74 18.14 3.26 4.60
N LYS A 75 19.29 2.76 4.14
CA LYS A 75 19.45 2.24 2.76
C LYS A 75 18.46 1.13 2.41
N ARG A 76 18.14 0.28 3.38
CA ARG A 76 17.15 -0.80 3.20
C ARG A 76 15.73 -0.23 3.09
N ILE A 77 15.33 0.66 3.98
CA ILE A 77 14.01 1.31 3.96
C ILE A 77 13.82 2.08 2.64
N ASN A 78 14.83 2.83 2.20
CA ASN A 78 14.80 3.56 0.93
C ASN A 78 14.51 2.63 -0.25
N ARG A 79 15.22 1.49 -0.34
CA ARG A 79 14.98 0.48 -1.38
C ARG A 79 13.56 -0.09 -1.33
N ILE A 80 13.04 -0.35 -0.12
CA ILE A 80 11.67 -0.82 0.06
C ILE A 80 10.65 0.24 -0.42
N SER A 81 10.90 1.54 -0.18
CA SER A 81 10.04 2.61 -0.72
C SER A 81 9.98 2.58 -2.26
N TYR A 82 11.12 2.39 -2.93
CA TYR A 82 11.14 2.26 -4.39
C TYR A 82 10.44 0.99 -4.89
N TYR A 83 10.65 -0.15 -4.21
CA TYR A 83 9.93 -1.38 -4.54
C TYR A 83 8.43 -1.23 -4.35
N TYR A 84 7.99 -0.54 -3.28
CA TYR A 84 6.58 -0.23 -3.07
C TYR A 84 6.01 0.58 -4.24
N LEU A 85 6.68 1.66 -4.66
CA LEU A 85 6.23 2.47 -5.81
C LEU A 85 6.15 1.65 -7.11
N ALA A 86 7.19 0.86 -7.41
CA ALA A 86 7.22 0.05 -8.63
C ALA A 86 6.11 -1.01 -8.64
N LEU A 87 5.93 -1.72 -7.52
CA LEU A 87 4.87 -2.72 -7.38
C LEU A 87 3.48 -2.09 -7.40
N PHE A 88 3.33 -0.90 -6.84
CA PHE A 88 2.08 -0.16 -6.89
C PHE A 88 1.68 0.18 -8.34
N ILE A 89 2.62 0.65 -9.16
CA ILE A 89 2.37 0.91 -10.59
C ILE A 89 2.00 -0.40 -11.30
N ALA A 90 2.75 -1.49 -11.06
CA ALA A 90 2.44 -2.79 -11.64
C ALA A 90 1.05 -3.29 -11.23
N SER A 91 0.65 -3.10 -9.97
CA SER A 91 -0.67 -3.42 -9.45
C SER A 91 -1.79 -2.65 -10.14
N ILE A 92 -1.62 -1.34 -10.37
CA ILE A 92 -2.61 -0.55 -11.13
C ILE A 92 -2.75 -1.10 -12.54
N LEU A 93 -1.63 -1.36 -13.23
CA LEU A 93 -1.66 -1.90 -14.58
C LEU A 93 -2.39 -3.26 -14.62
N LEU A 94 -2.08 -4.16 -13.67
CA LEU A 94 -2.79 -5.44 -13.53
C LEU A 94 -4.29 -5.24 -13.35
N MET A 95 -4.72 -4.34 -12.47
CA MET A 95 -6.14 -4.07 -12.23
C MET A 95 -6.82 -3.47 -13.47
N VAL A 96 -6.20 -2.49 -14.13
CA VAL A 96 -6.74 -1.84 -15.34
C VAL A 96 -6.90 -2.84 -16.48
N PHE A 97 -5.84 -3.61 -16.80
CA PHE A 97 -5.93 -4.64 -17.85
C PHE A 97 -6.90 -5.75 -17.47
N GLY A 98 -6.97 -6.12 -16.19
CA GLY A 98 -7.94 -7.08 -15.70
C GLY A 98 -9.39 -6.62 -15.89
N VAL A 99 -9.68 -5.34 -15.65
CA VAL A 99 -10.99 -4.73 -15.92
C VAL A 99 -11.28 -4.69 -17.42
N ILE A 100 -10.30 -4.34 -18.26
CA ILE A 100 -10.48 -4.36 -19.72
C ILE A 100 -10.82 -5.79 -20.18
N PHE A 101 -10.09 -6.80 -19.70
CA PHE A 101 -10.37 -8.18 -20.06
C PHE A 101 -11.73 -8.67 -19.56
N SER A 102 -12.17 -8.28 -18.35
CA SER A 102 -13.47 -8.70 -17.83
C SER A 102 -14.65 -7.96 -18.45
N ALA A 103 -14.49 -6.70 -18.85
CA ALA A 103 -15.56 -5.88 -19.41
C ALA A 103 -15.80 -6.12 -20.91
N PHE A 104 -14.73 -6.37 -21.69
CA PHE A 104 -14.84 -6.53 -23.14
C PHE A 104 -14.94 -7.99 -23.60
N ILE A 105 -14.62 -8.97 -22.74
CA ILE A 105 -14.62 -10.39 -23.10
C ILE A 105 -15.59 -11.15 -22.21
N ILE A 106 -16.73 -11.52 -22.79
CA ILE A 106 -17.93 -11.99 -22.07
C ILE A 106 -17.81 -13.44 -21.57
N SER A 107 -16.85 -14.24 -22.07
CA SER A 107 -16.69 -15.64 -21.62
C SER A 107 -15.31 -16.24 -21.91
N GLY A 108 -15.01 -17.35 -21.23
CA GLY A 108 -13.83 -18.17 -21.46
C GLY A 108 -12.62 -17.83 -20.59
N ILE A 109 -11.45 -18.33 -21.01
CA ILE A 109 -10.18 -18.25 -20.25
C ILE A 109 -9.77 -16.81 -19.93
N LEU A 110 -10.11 -15.86 -20.81
CA LEU A 110 -9.74 -14.44 -20.68
C LEU A 110 -10.51 -13.73 -19.56
N LEU A 111 -11.77 -14.11 -19.31
CA LEU A 111 -12.54 -13.59 -18.17
C LEU A 111 -11.93 -14.06 -16.84
N VAL A 112 -11.53 -15.33 -16.78
CA VAL A 112 -10.85 -15.89 -15.60
C VAL A 112 -9.51 -15.18 -15.38
N LEU A 113 -8.73 -15.00 -16.43
CA LEU A 113 -7.46 -14.26 -16.38
C LEU A 113 -7.67 -12.82 -15.90
N GLY A 114 -8.68 -12.12 -16.42
CA GLY A 114 -9.01 -10.75 -16.01
C GLY A 114 -9.31 -10.64 -14.52
N ASN A 115 -10.12 -11.57 -13.98
CA ASN A 115 -10.40 -11.61 -12.54
C ASN A 115 -9.15 -11.90 -11.70
N ILE A 116 -8.29 -12.83 -12.14
CA ILE A 116 -7.01 -13.12 -11.47
C ILE A 116 -6.09 -11.88 -11.46
N MET A 117 -6.04 -11.13 -12.57
CA MET A 117 -5.26 -9.89 -12.65
C MET A 117 -5.77 -8.81 -11.70
N ILE A 118 -7.10 -8.63 -11.59
CA ILE A 118 -7.70 -7.69 -10.63
C ILE A 118 -7.34 -8.09 -9.19
N ILE A 119 -7.57 -9.35 -8.82
CA ILE A 119 -7.32 -9.87 -7.47
C ILE A 119 -5.83 -9.77 -7.11
N SER A 120 -4.94 -10.16 -8.02
CA SER A 120 -3.50 -10.11 -7.79
C SER A 120 -2.99 -8.68 -7.64
N GLY A 121 -3.42 -7.75 -8.50
CA GLY A 121 -3.07 -6.33 -8.38
C GLY A 121 -3.53 -5.73 -7.05
N PHE A 122 -4.75 -6.06 -6.62
CA PHE A 122 -5.30 -5.68 -5.33
C PHE A 122 -4.46 -6.22 -4.15
N LEU A 123 -4.18 -7.54 -4.13
CA LEU A 123 -3.41 -8.18 -3.06
C LEU A 123 -1.96 -7.67 -2.99
N ILE A 124 -1.28 -7.49 -4.13
CA ILE A 124 0.08 -6.95 -4.17
C ILE A 124 0.11 -5.55 -3.52
N THR A 125 -0.87 -4.70 -3.84
CA THR A 125 -0.96 -3.34 -3.28
C THR A 125 -1.06 -3.37 -1.76
N ILE A 126 -1.96 -4.20 -1.22
CA ILE A 126 -2.21 -4.28 0.22
C ILE A 126 -1.03 -4.91 0.95
N LEU A 127 -0.53 -6.06 0.48
CA LEU A 127 0.53 -6.80 1.17
C LEU A 127 1.84 -6.00 1.21
N TYR A 128 2.21 -5.36 0.09
CA TYR A 128 3.42 -4.53 0.07
C TYR A 128 3.23 -3.19 0.79
N GLY A 129 2.05 -2.58 0.72
CA GLY A 129 1.73 -1.38 1.52
C GLY A 129 1.80 -1.66 3.02
N PHE A 130 1.24 -2.78 3.46
CA PHE A 130 1.31 -3.27 4.83
C PHE A 130 2.76 -3.51 5.27
N HIS A 131 3.53 -4.25 4.46
CA HIS A 131 4.94 -4.51 4.72
C HIS A 131 5.73 -3.21 4.87
N PHE A 132 5.52 -2.26 3.95
CA PHE A 132 6.17 -0.96 3.97
C PHE A 132 5.87 -0.18 5.26
N CYS A 133 4.60 -0.11 5.66
CA CYS A 133 4.21 0.56 6.90
C CYS A 133 4.83 -0.09 8.15
N ILE A 134 4.87 -1.42 8.21
CA ILE A 134 5.50 -2.15 9.33
C ILE A 134 6.99 -1.84 9.43
N VAL A 135 7.69 -1.87 8.29
CA VAL A 135 9.14 -1.60 8.26
C VAL A 135 9.44 -0.19 8.78
N ILE A 136 8.63 0.81 8.40
CA ILE A 136 8.76 2.17 8.92
C ILE A 136 8.48 2.19 10.43
N PHE A 137 7.36 1.63 10.86
CA PHE A 137 6.93 1.67 12.25
C PHE A 137 7.97 1.04 13.21
N THR A 138 8.46 -0.14 12.86
CA THR A 138 9.43 -0.91 13.66
C THR A 138 10.79 -0.19 13.77
N ASN A 139 11.18 0.60 12.78
CA ASN A 139 12.46 1.31 12.75
C ASN A 139 12.37 2.78 13.17
N LEU A 140 11.18 3.28 13.53
CA LEU A 140 10.96 4.70 13.86
C LEU A 140 11.74 5.19 15.09
N ASN A 141 12.06 4.29 16.01
CA ASN A 141 12.81 4.63 17.23
C ASN A 141 14.33 4.52 17.06
N ASN A 142 14.81 4.06 15.91
CA ASN A 142 16.23 3.94 15.65
C ASN A 142 16.82 5.31 15.27
N ARG A 143 17.62 5.91 16.16
CA ARG A 143 18.18 7.25 15.99
C ARG A 143 19.07 7.37 14.75
N GLY A 144 19.74 6.30 14.33
CA GLY A 144 20.59 6.31 13.14
C GLY A 144 19.82 6.26 11.81
N VAL A 145 18.54 5.90 11.84
CA VAL A 145 17.73 5.71 10.62
C VAL A 145 17.09 7.00 10.15
N TRP A 146 16.80 7.93 11.05
CA TRP A 146 16.01 9.12 10.76
C TRP A 146 16.76 10.40 11.14
N ASN A 147 16.91 11.30 10.19
CA ASN A 147 17.46 12.63 10.37
C ASN A 147 16.29 13.59 10.64
N PHE A 148 15.74 13.55 11.86
CA PHE A 148 14.68 14.49 12.25
C PHE A 148 15.22 15.88 12.60
N GLU A 149 16.54 15.99 12.81
CA GLU A 149 17.30 17.19 13.19
C GLU A 149 17.18 18.33 12.18
#